data_AF-A0A832QDL7-F1
#
_entry.id   AF-A0A832QDL7-F1
#
_cell.length_a   1.000
_cell.length_b   1.000
_cell.length_c   1.000
_cell.angle_alpha   90.00
_cell.angle_beta   90.00
_cell.angle_gamma   90.00
#
_symmetry.space_group_name_H-M   'P 1'
#
loop_
_entity.id
_entity.type
_entity.pdbx_description
1 polymer ?
#
loop_
_entity_poly.entity_id
_entity_poly.type
_entity_poly.pdbx_seq_one_letter_code
_entity_poly.pdbx_strand_id
1 'polypeptide(L)'
;MKFLVLNDTEYTEFFSSHPLRSFMQTIEWTNLKAKNGWKKHLVGVIENNKIIAATLLLSRQTPIKKNIFYAPRGPLLDYKDTKLLSFFTENIKKYIK
;
A
#
# COMPACT_ATOMS: atom_id res chain seq x y z
N MET A 1 4.15 16.19 3.72
CA MET A 1 3.70 14.78 3.64
C MET A 1 2.78 14.41 4.80
N LYS A 2 1.67 13.71 4.53
CA LYS A 2 0.78 13.10 5.53
C LYS A 2 0.46 11.66 5.11
N PHE A 3 0.60 10.71 6.02
CA PHE A 3 0.20 9.31 5.79
C PHE A 3 -1.30 9.14 6.03
N LEU A 4 -1.98 8.36 5.19
CA LEU A 4 -3.41 8.14 5.27
C LEU A 4 -3.81 6.77 4.71
N VAL A 5 -4.99 6.31 5.12
CA VAL A 5 -5.70 5.22 4.45
C VAL A 5 -6.44 5.82 3.25
N LEU A 6 -6.29 5.18 2.09
CA LEU A 6 -6.95 5.59 0.84
C LEU A 6 -8.22 4.78 0.65
N ASN A 7 -9.20 5.38 -0.01
CA ASN A 7 -10.33 4.63 -0.55
C ASN A 7 -9.97 3.97 -1.90
N ASP A 8 -10.84 3.09 -2.39
CA ASP A 8 -10.62 2.33 -3.62
C ASP A 8 -10.46 3.24 -4.86
N THR A 9 -11.20 4.34 -4.93
CA THR A 9 -11.14 5.31 -6.05
C THR A 9 -9.80 6.05 -6.05
N GLU A 10 -9.42 6.65 -4.92
CA GLU A 10 -8.15 7.38 -4.75
C GLU A 10 -6.95 6.49 -5.09
N TYR A 11 -6.97 5.25 -4.60
CA TYR A 11 -5.91 4.29 -4.90
C TYR A 11 -5.87 3.92 -6.38
N THR A 12 -7.02 3.65 -6.99
CA THR A 12 -7.11 3.23 -8.40
C THR A 12 -6.67 4.33 -9.35
N GLU A 13 -7.02 5.58 -9.09
CA GLU A 13 -6.57 6.75 -9.87
C GLU A 13 -5.05 6.90 -9.83
N PHE A 14 -4.46 6.82 -8.63
CA PHE A 14 -3.00 6.88 -8.48
C PHE A 14 -2.31 5.67 -9.13
N PHE A 15 -2.79 4.46 -8.85
CA PHE A 15 -2.26 3.22 -9.43
C PHE A 15 -2.26 3.25 -10.96
N SER A 16 -3.36 3.70 -11.56
CA SER A 16 -3.56 3.71 -13.00
C SER A 16 -2.60 4.64 -13.73
N SER A 17 -2.10 5.68 -13.07
CA SER A 17 -1.13 6.63 -13.66
C SER A 17 0.33 6.30 -13.33
N HIS A 18 0.60 5.42 -12.36
CA HIS A 18 1.96 5.19 -11.87
C HIS A 18 2.80 4.32 -12.84
N PRO A 19 4.04 4.70 -13.18
CA PRO A 19 4.88 3.97 -14.15
C PRO A 19 5.35 2.60 -13.65
N LEU A 20 5.51 2.44 -12.33
CA LEU A 20 5.93 1.17 -11.71
C LEU A 20 4.75 0.27 -11.30
N ARG A 21 3.54 0.54 -11.79
CA ARG A 21 2.35 -0.25 -11.45
C ARG A 21 2.55 -1.72 -11.82
N SER A 22 2.05 -2.61 -10.97
CA SER A 22 2.10 -4.06 -11.17
C SER A 22 0.71 -4.65 -11.03
N PHE A 23 0.39 -5.68 -11.80
CA PHE A 23 -0.86 -6.45 -11.62
C PHE A 23 -1.07 -6.91 -10.17
N MET A 24 0.01 -7.20 -9.43
CA MET A 24 -0.13 -7.64 -8.03
C MET A 24 -0.55 -6.52 -7.06
N GLN A 25 -0.53 -5.27 -7.50
CA GLN A 25 -1.02 -4.10 -6.76
C GLN A 25 -2.45 -3.71 -7.16
N THR A 26 -3.18 -4.49 -7.98
CA THR A 26 -4.58 -4.15 -8.32
C THR A 26 -5.55 -4.53 -7.21
N ILE A 27 -6.71 -3.86 -7.15
CA ILE A 27 -7.75 -4.18 -6.16
C ILE A 27 -8.32 -5.59 -6.42
N GLU A 28 -8.44 -5.99 -7.68
CA GLU A 28 -8.90 -7.31 -8.10
C GLU A 28 -8.01 -8.43 -7.57
N TRP A 29 -6.70 -8.19 -7.45
CA TRP A 29 -5.77 -9.14 -6.83
C TRP A 29 -6.14 -9.44 -5.37
N THR A 30 -6.68 -8.44 -4.66
CA THR A 30 -7.14 -8.63 -3.27
C THR A 30 -8.36 -9.52 -3.18
N ASN A 31 -9.28 -9.46 -4.15
CA ASN A 31 -10.48 -10.29 -4.17
C ASN A 31 -10.12 -11.78 -4.26
N LEU A 32 -9.08 -12.11 -5.05
CA LEU A 32 -8.55 -13.47 -5.11
C LEU A 32 -7.89 -13.89 -3.79
N LYS A 33 -7.15 -12.99 -3.14
CA LYS A 33 -6.44 -13.28 -1.88
C LYS A 33 -7.37 -13.33 -0.67
N ALA A 34 -8.48 -12.59 -0.69
CA ALA A 34 -9.49 -12.58 0.36
C ALA A 34 -10.07 -13.97 0.63
N LYS A 35 -10.23 -14.79 -0.42
CA LYS A 35 -10.64 -16.21 -0.31
C LYS A 35 -9.70 -17.05 0.56
N ASN A 36 -8.44 -16.64 0.70
CA ASN A 36 -7.41 -17.31 1.50
C ASN A 36 -7.12 -16.58 2.83
N GLY A 37 -8.06 -15.79 3.32
CA GLY A 37 -8.00 -15.11 4.62
C GLY A 37 -7.12 -13.85 4.65
N TRP A 38 -6.71 -13.32 3.49
CA TRP A 38 -5.97 -12.06 3.42
C TRP A 38 -6.91 -10.85 3.50
N LYS A 39 -6.51 -9.82 4.24
CA LYS A 39 -7.22 -8.54 4.35
C LYS A 39 -6.47 -7.46 3.57
N LYS A 40 -7.22 -6.64 2.83
CA LYS A 40 -6.70 -5.50 2.08
C LYS A 40 -6.53 -4.29 2.98
N HIS A 41 -5.43 -3.56 2.81
CA HIS A 41 -5.25 -2.21 3.32
C HIS A 41 -4.67 -1.35 2.19
N LEU A 42 -5.34 -0.24 1.88
CA LEU A 42 -4.86 0.74 0.90
C LEU A 42 -4.32 1.93 1.68
N VAL A 43 -3.02 2.17 1.58
CA VAL A 43 -2.37 3.26 2.31
C VAL A 43 -1.55 4.10 1.36
N GLY A 44 -1.38 5.37 1.69
CA GLY A 44 -0.67 6.32 0.85
C GLY A 44 -0.08 7.49 1.62
N VAL A 45 0.57 8.36 0.88
CA VAL A 45 1.09 9.65 1.36
C VAL A 45 0.57 10.75 0.45
N ILE A 46 0.00 11.77 1.07
CA ILE A 46 -0.44 13.00 0.41
C ILE A 46 0.51 14.16 0.72
N GLU A 47 0.81 14.97 -0.28
CA GLU A 47 1.51 16.23 -0.16
C GLU A 47 0.93 17.24 -1.16
N ASN A 48 0.69 18.49 -0.73
CA ASN A 48 0.10 19.54 -1.57
C ASN A 48 -1.19 19.08 -2.29
N ASN A 49 -2.07 18.39 -1.56
CA ASN A 49 -3.32 17.79 -2.06
C ASN A 49 -3.15 16.76 -3.20
N LYS A 50 -1.96 16.20 -3.38
CA LYS A 50 -1.67 15.15 -4.36
C LYS A 50 -1.15 13.89 -3.67
N ILE A 51 -1.66 12.73 -4.09
CA ILE A 51 -1.10 11.45 -3.67
C ILE A 51 0.25 11.29 -4.36
N ILE A 52 1.31 11.15 -3.57
CA ILE A 52 2.69 11.01 -4.06
C ILE A 52 3.26 9.60 -3.84
N ALA A 53 2.58 8.78 -3.04
CA ALA A 53 2.90 7.38 -2.84
C ALA A 53 1.64 6.60 -2.47
N ALA A 54 1.54 5.34 -2.90
CA ALA A 54 0.50 4.43 -2.47
C ALA A 54 0.99 2.99 -2.46
N THR A 55 0.35 2.14 -1.66
CA THR A 55 0.54 0.70 -1.75
C THR A 55 -0.72 -0.03 -1.29
N LEU A 56 -0.94 -1.17 -1.94
CA LEU A 56 -1.82 -2.22 -1.46
C LEU A 56 -1.01 -3.13 -0.56
N LEU A 57 -1.40 -3.18 0.72
CA LEU A 57 -0.92 -4.12 1.72
C LEU A 57 -1.94 -5.25 1.89
N LEU A 58 -1.44 -6.47 1.91
CA LEU A 58 -2.18 -7.66 2.28
C LEU A 58 -1.76 -8.08 3.68
N SER A 59 -2.72 -8.24 4.59
CA SER A 59 -2.45 -8.75 5.94
C SER A 59 -3.11 -10.11 6.17
N ARG A 60 -2.46 -10.99 6.92
CA ARG A 60 -3.03 -12.29 7.32
C ARG A 60 -2.47 -12.73 8.66
N GLN A 61 -3.30 -13.34 9.50
CA GLN A 61 -2.82 -13.96 10.74
C GLN A 61 -2.04 -15.23 10.43
N THR A 62 -0.89 -15.39 11.08
CA THR A 62 -0.03 -16.57 10.99
C THR A 62 -0.38 -17.58 12.09
N PRO A 63 0.05 -18.85 11.98
CA PRO A 63 -0.17 -19.85 13.03
C PRO A 63 0.37 -19.45 14.41
N ILE A 64 1.39 -18.58 14.46
CA ILE A 64 1.98 -18.05 15.70
C ILE A 64 1.26 -16.81 16.26
N LYS A 65 -0.01 -16.58 15.90
CA LYS A 65 -0.87 -15.46 16.32
C LYS A 65 -0.32 -14.05 16.02
N LYS A 66 0.67 -13.93 15.14
CA LYS A 66 1.16 -12.64 14.61
C LYS A 66 0.59 -12.38 13.22
N ASN A 67 0.44 -11.11 12.85
CA ASN A 67 0.03 -10.74 11.49
C ASN A 67 1.26 -10.59 10.58
N ILE A 68 1.22 -11.20 9.39
CA ILE A 68 2.14 -10.87 8.30
C ILE A 68 1.49 -9.77 7.47
N PHE A 69 2.27 -8.75 7.10
CA PHE A 69 1.88 -7.71 6.15
C PHE A 69 2.78 -7.79 4.93
N TYR A 70 2.20 -7.69 3.74
CA TYR A 70 2.90 -7.87 2.48
C TYR A 70 2.41 -6.86 1.44
N ALA A 71 3.34 -6.08 0.88
CA ALA A 71 3.10 -5.20 -0.27
C ALA A 71 3.61 -5.87 -1.56
N PRO A 72 2.80 -6.67 -2.27
CA PRO A 72 3.29 -7.40 -3.44
C PRO A 72 3.71 -6.45 -4.57
N ARG A 73 5.00 -6.41 -4.91
CA ARG A 73 5.56 -5.51 -5.94
C ARG A 73 5.26 -4.01 -5.70
N GLY A 74 5.03 -3.63 -4.44
CA GLY A 74 4.93 -2.23 -4.00
C GLY A 74 6.05 -1.87 -3.02
N PRO A 75 6.02 -0.67 -2.43
CA PRO A 75 5.07 0.43 -2.69
C PRO A 75 5.26 1.12 -4.04
N LEU A 76 4.25 1.84 -4.49
CA LEU A 76 4.30 2.71 -5.67
C LEU A 76 4.67 4.12 -5.23
N LEU A 77 5.93 4.49 -5.44
CA LEU A 77 6.49 5.82 -5.15
C LEU A 77 7.72 6.06 -6.03
N ASP A 78 8.24 7.29 -6.05
CA ASP A 78 9.54 7.58 -6.64
C ASP A 78 10.67 7.11 -5.70
N TYR A 79 11.34 6.02 -6.07
CA TYR A 79 12.44 5.44 -5.30
C TYR A 79 13.71 6.30 -5.28
N LYS A 80 13.79 7.33 -6.13
CA LYS A 80 14.87 8.32 -6.06
C LYS A 80 14.63 9.35 -4.95
N ASP A 81 13.37 9.55 -4.54
CA ASP A 81 13.02 10.38 -3.39
C ASP A 81 13.19 9.57 -2.09
N THR A 82 14.41 9.60 -1.57
CA THR A 82 14.77 8.90 -0.32
C THR A 82 14.03 9.44 0.90
N LYS A 83 13.62 10.72 0.87
CA LYS A 83 12.86 11.35 1.96
C LYS A 83 11.43 10.81 2.00
N LEU A 84 10.78 10.71 0.84
CA LEU A 84 9.47 10.07 0.70
C LEU A 84 9.54 8.59 1.09
N LEU A 85 10.56 7.86 0.62
CA LEU A 85 10.74 6.45 0.95
C LEU A 85 10.89 6.22 2.47
N SER A 86 11.72 7.03 3.16
CA SER A 86 11.88 6.94 4.61
C SER A 86 10.56 7.26 5.33
N PHE A 87 9.92 8.37 4.96
CA PHE A 87 8.64 8.77 5.54
C PHE A 87 7.57 7.68 5.37
N PHE A 88 7.46 7.11 4.17
CA PHE A 88 6.48 6.07 3.86
C PHE A 88 6.71 4.80 4.67
N THR A 89 7.95 4.29 4.68
CA THR A 89 8.30 3.05 5.37
C THR A 89 8.21 3.17 6.90
N GLU A 90 8.58 4.31 7.48
CA GLU A 90 8.39 4.58 8.91
C GLU A 90 6.92 4.63 9.31
N ASN A 91 6.08 5.29 8.52
CA ASN A 91 4.64 5.35 8.80
C ASN A 91 3.95 4.00 8.60
N ILE A 92 4.37 3.19 7.63
CA ILE A 92 3.90 1.79 7.52
C ILE A 92 4.23 1.02 8.79
N LYS A 93 5.45 1.12 9.33
CA LYS A 93 5.83 0.42 10.57
C LYS A 93 4.96 0.84 11.76
N LYS A 94 4.53 2.10 11.81
CA LYS A 94 3.60 2.60 12.84
C LYS A 94 2.18 2.08 12.61
N TYR A 95 1.73 2.02 11.36
CA TYR A 95 0.39 1.55 10.98
C TYR A 95 0.16 0.06 11.24
N ILE A 96 1.18 -0.79 11.07
CA ILE A 96 1.06 -2.25 11.21
C ILE A 96 1.32 -2.78 12.63
N LYS A 97 1.76 -1.92 13.55
CA LYS A 97 1.96 -2.27 14.96
C LYS A 97 0.64 -2.32 15.70
#